data_AF-Q2IL39-F1
#
_entry.id   AF-Q2IL39-F1
#
_cell.length_a   1.000
_cell.length_b   1.000
_cell.length_c   1.000
_cell.angle_alpha   90.00
_cell.angle_beta   90.00
_cell.angle_gamma   90.00
#
_symmetry.space_group_name_H-M   'P 1'
#
loop_
_entity.id
_entity.type
_entity.pdbx_description
1 polymer ?
#
loop_
_entity_poly.entity_id
_entity_poly.type
_entity_poly.pdbx_seq_one_letter_code
_entity_poly.pdbx_strand_id
1 'polypeptide(L)'
;MRGRVERQASRLEADGRRIVTDVVVAVSSAWKGSPGARVTVTVPGGVVGDVGMWVSAAPRLANGEEVVLFLYRRGGGWRVNGLALGTFRVDGDRAEPDVDEADQLAAPTRAGEARIARTSLAELERRVRAAR
;
A
#
# COMPACT_ATOMS: atom_id res chain seq x y z
N MET A 1 -5.22 -6.16 3.97
CA MET A 1 -6.66 -6.01 3.64
C MET A 1 -6.80 -5.87 2.13
N ARG A 2 -7.97 -6.15 1.55
CA ARG A 2 -8.32 -5.85 0.16
C ARG A 2 -9.39 -4.76 0.14
N GLY A 3 -9.30 -3.82 -0.79
CA GLY A 3 -10.30 -2.76 -0.94
C GLY A 3 -10.15 -1.94 -2.21
N ARG A 4 -11.08 -1.01 -2.41
CA ARG A 4 -11.10 -0.05 -3.52
C ARG A 4 -10.62 1.32 -3.08
N VAL A 5 -9.71 1.93 -3.83
CA VAL A 5 -9.34 3.33 -3.63
C VAL A 5 -10.50 4.21 -4.09
N GLU A 6 -11.02 5.06 -3.21
CA GLU A 6 -12.15 5.94 -3.53
C GLU A 6 -11.69 7.34 -3.94
N ARG A 7 -10.80 7.92 -3.12
CA ARG A 7 -10.28 9.27 -3.31
C ARG A 7 -8.95 9.42 -2.61
N GLN A 8 -8.21 10.44 -3.02
CA GLN A 8 -6.95 10.81 -2.40
C GLN A 8 -6.74 12.32 -2.42
N ALA A 9 -6.07 12.84 -1.39
CA ALA A 9 -5.76 14.26 -1.27
C ALA A 9 -4.39 14.44 -0.61
N SER A 10 -3.57 15.31 -1.20
CA SER A 10 -2.26 15.64 -0.65
C SER A 10 -2.33 16.83 0.31
N ARG A 11 -1.48 16.82 1.33
CA ARG A 11 -1.32 17.90 2.30
C ARG A 11 0.10 17.93 2.85
N LEU A 12 0.46 19.03 3.49
CA LEU A 12 1.63 19.07 4.36
C LEU A 12 1.37 18.27 5.65
N GLU A 13 2.38 17.57 6.15
CA GLU A 13 2.38 17.10 7.55
C GLU A 13 2.41 18.30 8.51
N ALA A 14 2.01 18.06 9.76
CA ALA A 14 1.86 19.12 10.77
C ALA A 14 3.17 19.89 11.05
N ASP A 15 4.33 19.27 10.78
CA ASP A 15 5.64 19.92 10.90
C ASP A 15 6.02 20.80 9.68
N GLY A 16 5.19 20.79 8.63
CA GLY A 16 5.40 21.53 7.38
C GLY A 16 6.55 21.01 6.51
N ARG A 17 7.21 19.91 6.86
CA ARG A 17 8.45 19.45 6.21
C ARG A 17 8.24 18.40 5.13
N ARG A 18 7.10 17.71 5.14
CA ARG A 18 6.81 16.62 4.21
C ARG A 18 5.43 16.78 3.61
N ILE A 19 5.31 16.48 2.32
CA ILE A 19 4.01 16.26 1.68
C ILE A 19 3.61 14.80 1.89
N VAL A 20 2.36 14.58 2.26
CA VAL A 20 1.76 13.25 2.31
C VAL A 20 0.46 13.25 1.55
N THR A 21 0.07 12.09 1.06
CA THR A 21 -1.22 11.88 0.41
C THR A 21 -2.04 10.96 1.29
N ASP A 22 -3.22 11.44 1.71
CA ASP A 22 -4.19 10.65 2.43
C ASP A 22 -5.11 9.97 1.40
N VAL A 23 -5.07 8.64 1.38
CA VAL A 23 -5.80 7.78 0.45
C VAL A 23 -6.92 7.07 1.20
N VAL A 24 -8.16 7.30 0.76
CA VAL A 24 -9.34 6.67 1.36
C VAL A 24 -9.67 5.39 0.59
N VAL A 25 -9.70 4.28 1.32
CA VAL A 25 -9.94 2.95 0.77
C VAL A 25 -11.21 2.37 1.40
N ALA A 26 -12.18 2.01 0.57
CA ALA A 26 -13.33 1.20 0.97
C ALA A 26 -12.88 -0.25 1.11
N VAL A 27 -13.05 -0.84 2.29
CA VAL A 27 -12.57 -2.18 2.59
C VAL A 27 -13.56 -3.21 2.05
N SER A 28 -13.10 -4.01 1.09
CA SER A 28 -13.88 -5.11 0.50
C SER A 28 -13.72 -6.40 1.27
N SER A 29 -12.53 -6.66 1.85
CA SER A 29 -12.28 -7.84 2.68
C SER A 29 -11.10 -7.62 3.64
N ALA A 30 -11.29 -8.03 4.90
CA ALA A 30 -10.24 -8.06 5.91
C ALA A 30 -9.60 -9.45 5.98
N TRP A 31 -8.30 -9.53 5.67
CA TRP A 31 -7.54 -10.78 5.70
C TRP A 31 -6.83 -11.02 7.04
N LYS A 32 -6.34 -9.93 7.66
CA LYS A 32 -5.69 -9.93 8.96
C LYS A 32 -6.06 -8.64 9.69
N GLY A 33 -6.42 -8.77 10.97
CA GLY A 33 -6.95 -7.69 11.79
C GLY A 33 -8.34 -7.20 11.34
N SER A 34 -8.78 -6.09 11.93
CA SER A 34 -10.13 -5.53 11.74
C SER A 34 -10.05 -4.02 11.44
N PRO A 35 -9.75 -3.61 10.18
CA PRO A 35 -9.56 -2.21 9.81
C PRO A 35 -10.85 -1.38 9.78
N GLY A 36 -12.03 -2.02 9.82
CA GLY A 36 -13.33 -1.36 9.60
C GLY A 36 -13.75 -1.36 8.14
N ALA A 37 -14.85 -0.68 7.82
CA ALA A 37 -15.41 -0.63 6.46
C ALA A 37 -14.70 0.36 5.53
N ARG A 38 -14.00 1.35 6.08
CA ARG A 38 -13.25 2.36 5.34
C ARG A 38 -12.03 2.77 6.15
N VAL A 39 -10.89 2.92 5.48
CA VAL A 39 -9.64 3.38 6.10
C VAL A 39 -9.05 4.55 5.33
N THR A 40 -8.43 5.47 6.05
CA THR A 40 -7.56 6.50 5.47
C THR A 40 -6.11 6.06 5.69
N VAL A 41 -5.38 5.87 4.59
CA VAL A 41 -3.98 5.46 4.56
C VAL A 41 -3.14 6.66 4.17
N THR A 42 -2.15 7.02 4.99
CA THR A 42 -1.21 8.09 4.67
C THR A 42 0.00 7.49 3.94
N VAL A 43 0.23 7.93 2.71
CA VAL A 43 1.40 7.59 1.90
C VAL A 43 2.31 8.82 1.72
N PRO A 44 3.65 8.64 1.69
CA PRO A 44 4.57 9.76 1.49
C PRO A 44 4.52 10.27 0.04
N GLY A 45 4.73 11.57 -0.14
CA GLY A 45 4.68 12.20 -1.45
C GLY A 45 3.31 12.76 -1.80
N GLY A 46 3.23 13.43 -2.96
CA GLY A 46 2.03 14.10 -3.44
C GLY A 46 2.33 15.51 -3.95
N VAL A 47 1.28 16.28 -4.21
CA VAL A 47 1.38 17.64 -4.75
C VAL A 47 0.49 18.59 -3.95
N VAL A 48 1.05 19.70 -3.48
CA VAL A 48 0.32 20.75 -2.76
C VAL A 48 0.59 22.09 -3.46
N GLY A 49 -0.44 22.67 -4.07
CA GLY A 49 -0.27 23.83 -4.95
C GLY A 49 0.70 23.49 -6.08
N ASP A 50 1.75 24.27 -6.22
CA ASP A 50 2.78 24.11 -7.26
C ASP A 50 3.97 23.25 -6.82
N VAL A 51 3.95 22.70 -5.59
CA VAL A 51 5.05 21.91 -5.04
C VAL A 51 4.70 20.43 -5.05
N GLY A 52 5.46 19.65 -5.82
CA GLY A 52 5.41 18.20 -5.82
C GLY A 52 6.55 17.59 -4.99
N MET A 53 6.25 16.51 -4.26
CA MET A 53 7.26 15.67 -3.61
C MET A 53 7.12 14.24 -4.10
N TRP A 54 8.22 13.74 -4.69
CA TRP A 54 8.33 12.37 -5.16
C TRP A 54 9.12 11.52 -4.15
N VAL A 55 8.65 10.30 -3.87
CA VAL A 55 9.35 9.34 -3.02
C VAL A 55 9.40 8.02 -3.78
N SER A 56 10.60 7.59 -4.18
CA SER A 56 10.78 6.47 -5.13
C SER A 56 10.13 5.16 -4.70
N ALA A 57 10.07 4.89 -3.40
CA ALA A 57 9.47 3.67 -2.87
C ALA A 57 8.00 3.84 -2.44
N ALA A 58 7.38 5.02 -2.63
CA ALA A 58 5.99 5.24 -2.22
C ALA A 58 5.01 4.35 -3.01
N PRO A 59 3.94 3.85 -2.38
CA PRO A 59 2.84 3.20 -3.09
C PRO A 59 2.21 4.15 -4.11
N ARG A 60 1.95 3.65 -5.31
CA ARG A 60 1.23 4.34 -6.37
C ARG A 60 -0.22 3.91 -6.33
N LEU A 61 -1.04 4.76 -5.73
CA LEU A 61 -2.46 4.52 -5.62
C LEU A 61 -3.24 5.44 -6.56
N ALA A 62 -4.24 4.89 -7.22
CA ALA A 62 -5.10 5.56 -8.19
C ALA A 62 -6.58 5.37 -7.82
N ASN A 63 -7.36 6.44 -7.94
CA ASN A 63 -8.79 6.37 -7.67
C ASN A 63 -9.46 5.31 -8.55
N GLY A 64 -10.33 4.51 -7.95
CA GLY A 64 -11.11 3.47 -8.61
C GLY A 64 -10.43 2.10 -8.69
N GLU A 65 -9.13 1.98 -8.40
CA GLU A 65 -8.44 0.69 -8.46
C GLU A 65 -8.77 -0.22 -7.26
N GLU A 66 -8.67 -1.53 -7.46
CA GLU A 66 -8.69 -2.52 -6.38
C GLU A 66 -7.26 -2.83 -5.94
N VAL A 67 -7.02 -2.82 -4.63
CA VAL A 67 -5.70 -3.04 -4.05
C VAL A 67 -5.76 -3.98 -2.85
N VAL A 68 -4.64 -4.68 -2.64
CA VAL A 68 -4.31 -5.30 -1.37
C VAL A 68 -3.26 -4.42 -0.68
N LEU A 69 -3.57 -3.96 0.52
CA LEU A 69 -2.67 -3.16 1.34
C LEU A 69 -2.31 -3.89 2.63
N PHE A 70 -1.02 -3.96 2.92
CA PHE A 70 -0.50 -4.42 4.19
C PHE A 70 -0.29 -3.19 5.06
N LEU A 71 -1.11 -3.03 6.09
CA LEU A 71 -1.17 -1.80 6.87
C LEU A 71 -0.63 -2.02 8.28
N TYR A 72 -0.06 -0.96 8.84
CA TYR A 72 0.26 -0.86 10.26
C TYR A 72 -0.23 0.47 10.82
N ARG A 73 -0.44 0.53 12.13
CA ARG A 73 -0.80 1.77 12.83
C ARG A 73 0.47 2.55 13.20
N ARG A 74 0.45 3.86 12.95
CA ARG A 74 1.47 4.78 13.43
C ARG A 74 0.80 6.06 13.90
N GLY A 75 0.89 6.35 15.19
CA GLY A 75 0.07 7.39 15.82
C GLY A 75 -1.42 7.08 15.63
N GLY A 76 -2.21 8.09 15.29
CA GLY A 76 -3.66 7.96 15.05
C GLY A 76 -4.06 7.41 13.67
N GLY A 77 -3.12 7.13 12.77
CA GLY A 77 -3.41 6.80 11.36
C GLY A 77 -2.86 5.46 10.87
N TRP A 78 -3.28 5.06 9.67
CA TRP A 78 -2.77 3.88 8.96
C TRP A 78 -1.67 4.28 7.99
N ARG A 79 -0.64 3.43 7.88
CA ARG A 79 0.40 3.52 6.84
C ARG A 79 0.62 2.17 6.18
N VAL A 80 1.14 2.18 4.96
CA VAL A 80 1.53 0.97 4.25
C VAL A 80 2.84 0.43 4.82
N ASN A 81 2.83 -0.82 5.24
CA ASN A 81 3.99 -1.53 5.73
C ASN A 81 4.95 -1.83 4.57
N GLY A 82 6.20 -1.37 4.65
CA GLY A 82 7.18 -1.57 3.57
C GLY A 82 6.92 -0.73 2.31
N LEU A 83 6.08 0.30 2.38
CA LEU A 83 5.74 1.18 1.26
C LEU A 83 5.25 0.38 0.03
N ALA A 84 5.79 0.61 -1.16
CA ALA A 84 5.50 -0.16 -2.39
C ALA A 84 5.49 -1.69 -2.18
N LEU A 85 6.40 -2.23 -1.36
CA LEU A 85 6.50 -3.67 -1.08
C LEU A 85 5.27 -4.24 -0.35
N GLY A 86 4.48 -3.40 0.33
CA GLY A 86 3.25 -3.78 1.02
C GLY A 86 1.98 -3.60 0.19
N THR A 87 2.11 -3.30 -1.09
CA THR A 87 1.00 -2.95 -1.98
C THR A 87 0.95 -3.91 -3.15
N PHE A 88 -0.25 -4.40 -3.45
CA PHE A 88 -0.53 -5.12 -4.68
C PHE A 88 -1.74 -4.50 -5.37
N ARG A 89 -1.63 -4.23 -6.66
CA ARG A 89 -2.76 -3.93 -7.55
C ARG A 89 -3.50 -5.23 -7.86
N VAL A 90 -4.82 -5.17 -7.92
CA VAL A 90 -5.67 -6.32 -8.21
C VAL A 90 -6.31 -6.15 -9.57
N ASP A 91 -6.02 -7.07 -10.47
CA ASP A 91 -6.63 -7.18 -11.79
C ASP A 91 -7.28 -8.56 -11.94
N GLY A 92 -8.60 -8.61 -11.87
CA GLY A 92 -9.35 -9.86 -11.86
C GLY A 92 -8.92 -10.79 -10.72
N ASP A 93 -8.35 -11.95 -11.08
CA ASP A 93 -7.84 -12.95 -10.15
C ASP A 93 -6.35 -12.81 -9.83
N ARG A 94 -5.69 -11.76 -10.35
CA ARG A 94 -4.25 -11.52 -10.18
C ARG A 94 -4.00 -10.45 -9.13
N ALA A 95 -2.88 -10.62 -8.43
CA ALA A 95 -2.31 -9.63 -7.54
C ALA A 95 -0.89 -9.29 -8.04
N GLU A 96 -0.71 -8.04 -8.46
CA GLU A 96 0.53 -7.51 -9.02
C GLU A 96 1.21 -6.60 -7.98
N PRO A 97 2.44 -6.90 -7.54
CA PRO A 97 3.12 -6.06 -6.58
C PRO A 97 3.45 -4.68 -7.18
N ASP A 98 3.29 -3.63 -6.40
CA ASP A 98 3.51 -2.25 -6.85
C ASP A 98 4.99 -1.83 -6.77
N VAL A 99 5.88 -2.64 -7.34
CA VAL A 99 7.33 -2.51 -7.13
C VAL A 99 8.11 -2.15 -8.41
N ASP A 100 7.40 -1.90 -9.51
CA ASP A 100 8.00 -1.67 -10.83
C ASP A 100 8.92 -0.45 -10.88
N GLU A 101 8.62 0.58 -10.08
CA GLU A 101 9.41 1.81 -10.01
C GLU A 101 10.23 1.93 -8.71
N ALA A 102 10.29 0.85 -7.92
CA ALA A 102 11.16 0.77 -6.77
C ALA A 102 12.54 0.23 -7.18
N ASP A 103 13.61 0.98 -6.91
CA ASP A 103 14.97 0.49 -7.07
C ASP A 103 15.24 -0.63 -6.05
N GLN A 104 15.18 -1.87 -6.53
CA GLN A 104 15.47 -3.05 -5.72
C GLN A 104 16.96 -3.38 -5.80
N LEU A 105 17.66 -3.23 -4.68
CA LEU A 105 19.04 -3.71 -4.56
C LEU A 105 19.04 -5.23 -4.55
N ALA A 106 19.90 -5.83 -5.38
CA ALA A 106 20.07 -7.27 -5.42
C ALA A 106 20.67 -7.78 -4.10
N ALA A 107 19.86 -8.49 -3.32
CA ALA A 107 20.30 -9.23 -2.14
C ALA A 107 19.99 -10.73 -2.31
N PRO A 108 20.85 -11.63 -1.80
CA PRO A 108 20.54 -13.04 -1.74
C PRO A 108 19.31 -13.26 -0.84
N THR A 109 18.35 -14.04 -1.33
CA THR A 109 17.18 -14.45 -0.57
C THR A 109 17.60 -15.45 0.50
N ARG A 110 17.28 -15.21 1.77
CA ARG A 110 17.62 -16.15 2.85
C ARG A 110 16.71 -17.37 2.82
N ALA A 111 17.14 -18.44 3.47
CA ALA A 111 16.30 -19.62 3.65
C ALA A 111 14.97 -19.22 4.32
N GLY A 112 13.85 -19.58 3.68
CA GLY A 112 12.50 -19.25 4.13
C GLY A 112 11.98 -17.88 3.66
N GLU A 113 12.81 -17.05 3.02
CA GLU A 113 12.35 -15.83 2.34
C GLU A 113 11.94 -16.17 0.89
N ALA A 114 10.98 -15.41 0.36
CA ALA A 114 10.61 -15.45 -1.05
C ALA A 114 10.58 -14.02 -1.59
N ARG A 115 10.98 -13.85 -2.85
CA ARG A 115 10.82 -12.56 -3.52
C ARG A 115 9.33 -12.27 -3.71
N ILE A 116 8.98 -11.01 -3.53
CA ILE A 116 7.67 -10.51 -3.92
C ILE A 116 7.54 -10.68 -5.44
N ALA A 117 6.44 -11.30 -5.87
CA ALA A 117 6.18 -11.60 -7.28
C ALA A 117 4.67 -11.59 -7.53
N ARG A 118 4.30 -11.42 -8.80
CA ARG A 118 2.92 -11.61 -9.26
C ARG A 118 2.40 -12.99 -8.84
N THR A 119 1.14 -13.05 -8.42
CA THR A 119 0.49 -14.29 -7.99
C THR A 119 -1.03 -14.18 -8.18
N SER A 120 -1.78 -15.24 -7.88
CA SER A 120 -3.24 -15.14 -7.79
C SER A 120 -3.67 -14.47 -6.48
N LEU A 121 -4.76 -13.72 -6.54
CA LEU A 121 -5.37 -13.07 -5.38
C LEU A 121 -5.71 -14.09 -4.29
N ALA A 122 -6.22 -15.26 -4.68
CA ALA A 122 -6.56 -16.34 -3.75
C ALA A 122 -5.33 -16.92 -3.03
N GLU A 123 -4.20 -17.08 -3.73
CA GLU A 123 -2.95 -17.54 -3.11
C GLU A 123 -2.37 -16.47 -2.17
N LEU A 124 -2.41 -15.20 -2.57
CA LEU A 124 -1.97 -14.10 -1.71
C LEU A 124 -2.81 -14.05 -0.43
N GLU A 125 -4.13 -14.14 -0.54
CA GLU A 125 -5.04 -14.17 0.63
C GLU A 125 -4.72 -15.33 1.57
N ARG A 126 -4.59 -16.55 1.01
CA ARG A 126 -4.22 -17.75 1.78
C ARG A 126 -2.92 -17.55 2.56
N ARG A 127 -1.86 -17.05 1.90
CA ARG A 127 -0.55 -16.81 2.55
C ARG A 127 -0.66 -15.79 3.68
N VAL A 128 -1.38 -14.69 3.46
CA VAL A 128 -1.56 -13.65 4.49
C VAL A 128 -2.35 -14.17 5.69
N ARG A 129 -3.38 -14.99 5.47
CA ARG A 129 -4.17 -15.60 6.55
C ARG A 129 -3.40 -16.66 7.34
N ALA A 130 -2.48 -17.37 6.69
CA ALA A 130 -1.62 -18.36 7.35
C ALA A 130 -0.46 -17.74 8.14
N ALA A 131 -0.09 -16.48 7.84
CA ALA A 131 0.98 -15.77 8.52
C ALA A 131 0.58 -15.39 9.95
N ARG A 132 1.34 -15.87 10.94
CA ARG A 132 1.16 -15.57 12.37
C ARG A 132 1.33 -14.07 12.65
#